data_AF-A0A7S0MY80-F1
#
_entry.id   AF-A0A7S0MY80-F1
#
_cell.length_a   1.000
_cell.length_b   1.000
_cell.length_c   1.000
_cell.angle_alpha   90.00
_cell.angle_beta   90.00
_cell.angle_gamma   90.00
#
_symmetry.space_group_name_H-M   'P 1'
#
loop_
_entity.id
_entity.type
_entity.pdbx_description
1 polymer ?
#
loop_
_entity_poly.entity_id
_entity_poly.type
_entity_poly.pdbx_seq_one_letter_code
_entity_poly.pdbx_strand_id
1 'polypeptide(L)'
;SRSAVSMGFESELGAQPPLGFIDPLNLLDGADQERFDRLRFVEIKHGRICMLAVLGHVVTSAGIRLPGELAYGLPFADVPTGLAALSVVPAAGLAQIFAFVGFLELAVMKDIEGTGNE
;
A
#
# COMPACT_ATOMS: atom_id res chain seq x y z
N SER A 1 -16.45 -30.63 28.24
CA SER A 1 -15.95 -29.30 28.64
C SER A 1 -15.44 -28.61 27.38
N ARG A 2 -16.24 -27.73 26.76
CA ARG A 2 -15.84 -26.92 25.60
C ARG A 2 -15.98 -25.46 26.03
N SER A 3 -14.86 -24.75 26.13
CA SER A 3 -14.84 -23.29 26.21
C SER A 3 -13.41 -22.81 25.99
N ALA A 4 -12.94 -22.95 24.74
CA ALA A 4 -11.96 -22.01 24.24
C ALA A 4 -12.78 -20.78 23.87
N VAL A 5 -12.68 -19.73 24.68
CA VAL A 5 -13.29 -18.44 24.39
C VAL A 5 -12.73 -17.99 23.04
N SER A 6 -13.58 -17.92 22.03
CA SER A 6 -13.32 -17.17 20.80
C SER A 6 -13.13 -15.72 21.23
N MET A 7 -11.88 -15.30 21.44
CA MET A 7 -11.54 -13.90 21.64
C MET A 7 -11.86 -13.21 20.31
N GLY A 8 -12.99 -12.50 20.25
CA GLY A 8 -13.33 -11.72 19.08
C GLY A 8 -12.20 -10.74 18.75
N PHE A 9 -12.01 -10.46 17.46
CA PHE A 9 -10.96 -9.55 16.94
C PHE A 9 -11.13 -8.08 17.37
N GLU A 10 -12.03 -7.80 18.32
CA GLU A 10 -12.39 -6.47 18.82
C GLU A 10 -11.28 -5.80 19.65
N SER A 11 -10.32 -6.59 20.14
CA SER A 11 -9.17 -6.11 20.93
C SER A 11 -7.86 -6.05 20.14
N GLU A 12 -7.92 -6.32 18.83
CA GLU A 12 -6.75 -6.30 17.96
C GLU A 12 -6.29 -4.89 17.59
N LEU A 13 -5.00 -4.76 17.26
CA LEU A 13 -4.40 -3.48 16.83
C LEU A 13 -5.12 -2.96 15.57
N GLY A 14 -5.75 -1.79 15.71
CA GLY A 14 -6.55 -1.15 14.66
C GLY A 14 -7.94 -0.77 15.16
N ALA A 15 -8.48 -1.49 16.14
CA ALA A 15 -9.70 -1.12 16.83
C ALA A 15 -9.42 0.05 17.79
N GLN A 16 -9.75 1.27 17.36
CA GLN A 16 -9.44 2.51 18.10
C GLN A 16 -10.72 3.36 18.29
N PRO A 17 -10.85 4.10 19.40
CA PRO A 17 -11.91 5.10 19.55
C PRO A 17 -11.79 6.18 18.46
N PRO A 18 -12.91 6.77 17.96
CA PRO A 18 -14.27 6.74 18.50
C PRO A 18 -15.16 5.58 18.00
N LEU A 19 -14.69 4.80 17.02
CA LEU A 19 -15.53 3.81 16.33
C LEU A 19 -15.31 2.36 16.83
N GLY A 20 -14.19 2.08 17.51
CA GLY A 20 -13.92 0.74 18.05
C GLY A 20 -13.70 -0.30 16.95
N PHE A 21 -14.30 -1.48 17.10
CA PHE A 21 -14.26 -2.53 16.09
C PHE A 21 -15.31 -2.25 15.00
N ILE A 22 -14.85 -2.12 13.75
CA ILE A 22 -15.68 -1.76 12.60
C ILE A 22 -15.61 -2.89 11.57
N ASP A 23 -16.66 -3.70 11.50
CA ASP A 23 -16.87 -4.67 10.42
C ASP A 23 -18.32 -4.61 9.91
N PRO A 24 -18.69 -3.58 9.11
CA PRO A 24 -20.04 -3.43 8.59
C PRO A 24 -20.41 -4.44 7.49
N LEU A 25 -19.41 -5.16 6.95
CA LEU A 25 -19.57 -6.14 5.89
C LEU A 25 -19.47 -7.59 6.39
N ASN A 26 -19.33 -7.80 7.70
CA ASN A 26 -19.17 -9.10 8.35
C ASN A 26 -18.08 -9.96 7.69
N LEU A 27 -16.97 -9.35 7.27
CA LEU A 27 -15.85 -10.05 6.64
C LEU A 27 -15.10 -10.95 7.63
N LEU A 28 -15.28 -10.73 8.93
CA LEU A 28 -14.68 -11.48 10.02
C LEU A 28 -15.67 -12.45 10.69
N ASP A 29 -16.93 -12.50 10.23
CA ASP A 29 -17.93 -13.43 10.77
C ASP A 29 -17.62 -14.86 10.32
N GLY A 30 -17.26 -15.72 11.29
CA GLY A 30 -16.80 -17.10 11.03
C GLY A 30 -15.43 -17.20 10.35
N ALA A 31 -14.67 -16.11 10.26
CA ALA A 31 -13.33 -16.12 9.68
C ALA A 31 -12.33 -16.82 10.60
N ASP A 32 -11.41 -17.58 10.01
CA ASP A 32 -10.26 -18.14 10.71
C ASP A 32 -9.18 -17.07 10.96
N GLN A 33 -8.25 -17.36 11.88
CA GLN A 33 -7.13 -16.47 12.18
C GLN A 33 -6.28 -16.18 10.93
N GLU A 34 -6.12 -17.16 10.04
CA GLU A 34 -5.36 -17.02 8.79
C GLU A 34 -6.01 -15.98 7.86
N ARG A 35 -7.34 -15.95 7.76
CA ARG A 35 -8.05 -14.94 6.99
C ARG A 35 -7.87 -13.55 7.60
N PHE A 36 -7.91 -13.42 8.92
CA PHE A 36 -7.66 -12.16 9.60
C PHE A 36 -6.24 -11.64 9.35
N ASP A 37 -5.22 -12.49 9.52
CA ASP A 37 -3.81 -12.13 9.33
C ASP A 37 -3.55 -11.70 7.87
N ARG A 38 -4.16 -12.40 6.90
CA ARG A 38 -4.10 -12.02 5.49
C ARG A 38 -4.77 -10.67 5.22
N LEU A 39 -5.95 -10.40 5.80
CA LEU A 39 -6.63 -9.12 5.63
C LEU A 39 -5.80 -7.97 6.22
N ARG A 40 -5.23 -8.17 7.40
CA ARG A 40 -4.35 -7.17 8.04
C ARG A 40 -3.06 -6.94 7.26
N PHE A 41 -2.46 -7.99 6.71
CA PHE A 41 -1.30 -7.85 5.83
C PHE A 41 -1.62 -7.00 4.59
N VAL A 42 -2.75 -7.29 3.94
CA VAL A 42 -3.23 -6.53 2.78
C VAL A 42 -3.53 -5.08 3.15
N GLU A 43 -4.19 -4.84 4.29
CA GLU A 43 -4.47 -3.49 4.78
C GLU A 43 -3.19 -2.68 5.00
N ILE A 44 -2.19 -3.24 5.69
CA ILE A 44 -0.91 -2.57 5.94
C ILE A 44 -0.17 -2.29 4.63
N LYS A 45 -0.18 -3.24 3.67
CA LYS A 45 0.43 -3.03 2.35
C LYS A 45 -0.20 -1.85 1.62
N HIS A 46 -1.54 -1.77 1.59
CA HIS A 46 -2.25 -0.66 0.98
C HIS A 46 -2.00 0.67 1.71
N GLY A 47 -2.01 0.66 3.05
CA GLY A 47 -1.74 1.84 3.86
C GLY A 47 -0.35 2.44 3.57
N ARG A 48 0.69 1.61 3.48
CA ARG A 48 2.06 2.04 3.13
C ARG A 48 2.13 2.66 1.73
N ILE A 49 1.46 2.05 0.75
CA ILE A 49 1.39 2.58 -0.62
C ILE A 49 0.67 3.95 -0.62
N CYS A 50 -0.46 4.07 0.08
CA CYS A 50 -1.21 5.31 0.18
C CYS A 50 -0.42 6.44 0.85
N MET A 51 0.35 6.14 1.90
CA MET A 51 1.21 7.14 2.56
C MET A 51 2.25 7.74 1.60
N LEU A 52 2.92 6.89 0.82
CA LEU A 52 3.88 7.34 -0.20
C LEU A 52 3.19 8.08 -1.35
N ALA A 53 2.01 7.61 -1.78
CA ALA A 53 1.23 8.25 -2.85
C ALA A 53 0.77 9.66 -2.45
N VAL A 54 0.26 9.84 -1.23
CA VAL A 54 -0.18 11.15 -0.73
C VAL A 54 1.02 12.10 -0.63
N LEU A 55 2.13 11.66 -0.04
CA LEU A 55 3.34 12.48 0.06
C LEU A 55 3.83 12.91 -1.32
N GLY A 56 3.96 11.97 -2.26
CA GLY A 56 4.40 12.25 -3.64
C GLY A 56 3.45 13.20 -4.37
N HIS A 57 2.14 13.04 -4.18
CA HIS A 57 1.14 13.92 -4.79
C HIS A 57 1.22 15.34 -4.23
N VAL A 58 1.35 15.51 -2.90
CA VAL A 58 1.48 16.82 -2.26
C VAL A 58 2.77 17.52 -2.71
N VAL A 59 3.91 16.83 -2.72
CA VAL A 59 5.21 17.39 -3.13
C VAL A 59 5.19 17.86 -4.59
N THR A 60 4.62 17.04 -5.50
CA THR A 60 4.52 17.40 -6.92
C THR A 60 3.52 18.52 -7.18
N SER A 61 2.45 18.60 -6.39
CA SER A 61 1.45 19.69 -6.41
C SER A 61 2.00 21.00 -5.85
N ALA A 62 2.94 20.94 -4.91
CA ALA A 62 3.68 22.10 -4.41
C ALA A 62 4.71 22.65 -5.42
N GLY A 63 4.84 22.02 -6.60
CA GLY A 63 5.74 22.48 -7.67
C GLY A 63 7.20 22.04 -7.50
N ILE A 64 7.50 21.20 -6.51
CA ILE A 64 8.86 20.67 -6.30
C ILE A 64 9.08 19.55 -7.32
N ARG A 65 9.94 19.82 -8.31
CA ARG A 65 10.29 18.88 -9.37
C ARG A 65 11.77 18.57 -9.36
N LEU A 66 12.12 17.37 -9.80
CA LEU A 66 13.52 16.99 -9.98
C LEU A 66 14.15 17.86 -11.08
N PRO A 67 15.39 18.30 -10.93
CA PRO A 67 16.09 19.01 -11.99
C PRO A 67 16.42 18.05 -13.14
N GLY A 68 16.19 18.48 -14.39
CA GLY A 68 16.57 17.75 -15.60
C GLY A 68 15.39 17.28 -16.45
N GLU A 69 15.66 16.29 -17.29
CA GLU A 69 14.70 15.72 -18.24
C GLU A 69 14.27 14.30 -17.81
N LEU A 70 12.96 14.05 -17.86
CA LEU A 70 12.37 12.74 -17.63
C LEU A 70 12.61 11.80 -18.82
N ALA A 71 12.57 12.35 -20.03
CA ALA A 71 12.87 11.68 -21.29
C ALA A 71 13.49 12.69 -22.25
N TYR A 72 14.09 12.24 -23.35
CA TYR A 72 14.76 13.11 -24.32
C TYR A 72 13.81 14.23 -24.81
N GLY A 73 14.03 15.46 -24.36
CA GLY A 73 13.19 16.63 -24.69
C GLY A 73 11.92 16.81 -23.83
N LEU A 74 11.79 16.13 -22.69
CA LEU A 74 10.67 16.28 -21.75
C LEU A 74 11.18 16.61 -20.33
N PRO A 75 11.18 17.89 -19.91
CA PRO A 75 11.63 18.27 -18.58
C PRO A 75 10.63 17.85 -17.50
N PHE A 76 11.13 17.53 -16.30
CA PHE A 76 10.27 17.20 -15.17
C PHE A 76 9.36 18.35 -14.74
N ALA A 77 9.65 19.59 -15.14
CA ALA A 77 8.82 20.76 -14.90
C ALA A 77 7.49 20.70 -15.67
N ASP A 78 7.48 20.12 -16.88
CA ASP A 78 6.33 20.15 -17.80
C ASP A 78 5.36 18.99 -17.58
N VAL A 79 5.70 18.05 -16.70
CA VAL A 79 4.80 16.94 -16.37
C VAL A 79 3.63 17.48 -15.53
N PRO A 80 2.36 17.28 -15.89
CA PRO A 80 1.23 17.70 -15.06
C PRO A 80 1.12 16.83 -13.80
N THR A 81 0.48 17.34 -12.75
CA THR A 81 0.28 16.58 -11.50
C THR A 81 -0.95 15.67 -11.57
N GLY A 82 -0.95 14.61 -10.76
CA GLY A 82 -2.08 13.68 -10.66
C GLY A 82 -2.20 12.74 -11.87
N LEU A 83 -3.42 12.34 -12.21
CA LEU A 83 -3.69 11.34 -13.25
C LEU A 83 -3.23 11.77 -14.65
N ALA A 84 -3.17 13.08 -14.91
CA ALA A 84 -2.67 13.62 -16.18
C ALA A 84 -1.18 13.31 -16.42
N ALA A 85 -0.41 13.01 -15.35
CA ALA A 85 0.99 12.61 -15.50
C ALA A 85 1.12 11.32 -16.33
N LEU A 86 0.18 10.38 -16.17
CA LEU A 86 0.22 9.07 -16.83
C LEU A 86 0.12 9.16 -18.36
N SER A 87 -0.52 10.20 -18.90
CA SER A 87 -0.60 10.40 -20.36
C SER A 87 0.62 11.09 -20.96
N VAL A 88 1.46 11.72 -20.13
CA VAL A 88 2.64 12.49 -20.58
C VAL A 88 3.92 11.66 -20.44
N VAL A 89 3.98 10.76 -19.45
CA VAL A 89 5.13 9.88 -19.26
C VAL A 89 5.19 8.86 -20.41
N PRO A 90 6.36 8.65 -21.06
CA PRO A 90 6.51 7.64 -22.10
C PRO A 90 6.16 6.24 -21.60
N ALA A 91 5.52 5.43 -22.45
CA ALA A 91 5.11 4.07 -22.11
C ALA A 91 6.27 3.18 -21.62
N ALA A 92 7.47 3.37 -22.18
CA ALA A 92 8.67 2.66 -21.73
C ALA A 92 9.06 3.03 -20.28
N GLY A 93 8.90 4.30 -19.88
CA GLY A 93 9.13 4.75 -18.51
C GLY A 93 8.10 4.18 -17.54
N LEU A 94 6.82 4.14 -17.93
CA LEU A 94 5.78 3.49 -17.13
C LEU A 94 6.03 1.98 -16.98
N ALA A 95 6.44 1.31 -18.06
CA ALA A 95 6.78 -0.11 -18.03
C ALA A 95 7.98 -0.39 -17.10
N GLN A 96 8.99 0.47 -17.07
CA GLN A 96 10.11 0.37 -16.14
C GLN A 96 9.67 0.53 -14.69
N ILE A 97 8.81 1.52 -14.39
CA ILE A 97 8.27 1.71 -13.03
C ILE A 97 7.47 0.48 -12.62
N PHE A 98 6.60 -0.03 -13.50
CA PHE A 98 5.81 -1.22 -13.21
C PHE A 98 6.68 -2.47 -13.01
N ALA A 99 7.70 -2.67 -13.86
CA ALA A 99 8.64 -3.77 -13.72
C ALA A 99 9.46 -3.66 -12.42
N PHE A 100 9.87 -2.46 -12.03
CA PHE A 100 10.61 -2.22 -10.78
C PHE A 100 9.74 -2.50 -9.55
N VAL A 101 8.50 -2.01 -9.53
CA VAL A 101 7.55 -2.32 -8.44
C VAL A 101 7.28 -3.82 -8.38
N GLY A 102 7.03 -4.47 -9.53
CA GLY A 102 6.85 -5.91 -9.60
C GLY A 102 8.07 -6.70 -9.10
N PHE A 103 9.28 -6.24 -9.42
CA PHE A 103 10.51 -6.82 -8.88
C PHE A 103 10.60 -6.66 -7.36
N LEU A 104 10.30 -5.47 -6.82
CA LEU A 104 10.30 -5.26 -5.37
C LEU A 104 9.29 -6.16 -4.66
N GLU A 105 8.11 -6.36 -5.23
CA GLU A 105 7.10 -7.27 -4.65
C GLU A 105 7.54 -8.74 -4.69
N LEU A 106 8.20 -9.18 -5.77
CA LEU A 106 8.57 -10.60 -5.95
C LEU A 106 9.88 -10.97 -5.23
N ALA A 107 10.83 -10.05 -5.15
CA ALA A 107 12.18 -10.32 -4.68
C ALA A 107 12.46 -9.80 -3.25
N VAL A 108 11.87 -8.67 -2.86
CA VAL A 108 12.24 -7.96 -1.61
C VAL A 108 11.10 -7.98 -0.58
N MET A 109 9.87 -7.67 -0.99
CA MET A 109 8.71 -7.54 -0.11
C MET A 109 7.90 -8.85 -0.06
N LYS A 110 8.60 -9.98 0.08
CA LYS A 110 7.99 -11.30 0.30
C LYS A 110 8.11 -11.67 1.77
N ASP A 111 7.06 -12.31 2.29
CA ASP A 111 7.13 -12.97 3.58
C ASP A 111 8.03 -14.21 3.47
N ILE A 112 9.19 -14.18 4.13
CA ILE A 112 10.11 -15.31 4.20
C ILE A 112 9.73 -16.10 5.45
N GLU A 113 8.92 -17.15 5.26
CA GLU A 113 8.58 -18.10 6.31
C GLU A 113 9.86 -18.65 6.95
N GLY A 114 10.11 -18.28 8.22
CA GLY A 114 11.27 -18.75 9.00
C GLY A 114 12.21 -17.68 9.57
N THR A 115 11.94 -16.39 9.40
CA THR A 115 12.77 -15.31 10.01
C THR A 115 12.07 -14.54 11.14
N GLY A 116 10.94 -15.04 11.64
CA GLY A 116 10.13 -14.44 12.71
C GLY A 116 10.32 -15.03 14.12
N ASN A 117 11.38 -15.82 14.35
CA ASN A 117 11.80 -16.25 15.69
C ASN A 117 13.24 -15.78 15.94
N GLU A 118 13.39 -14.54 16.37
CA GLU A 118 14.35 -14.15 17.41
C GLU A 118 13.61 -13.30 18.45
#